data_AF-A0A8F4FTX5-F1
#
_entry.id   AF-A0A8F4FTX5-F1
#
_cell.length_a   1.000
_cell.length_b   1.000
_cell.length_c   1.000
_cell.angle_alpha   90.00
_cell.angle_beta   90.00
_cell.angle_gamma   90.00
#
_symmetry.space_group_name_H-M   'P 1'
#
loop_
_entity.id
_entity.type
_entity.pdbx_description
1 polymer ?
#
loop_
_entity_poly.entity_id
_entity_poly.type
_entity_poly.pdbx_seq_one_letter_code
_entity_poly.pdbx_strand_id
1 'polypeptide(L)'
;MSMLTAAPAGAITTSQKQAILYQELGSASVFNTMYANRTKAPNNEFDWSTDLCSWSPDNPFGFNFSSACRRHDFNYRNFKATGIFTANKPKIDTAFYNDMKAICAPYGVVKRTACNGLASTYYNAVKKLGS
;
A
#
# COMPACT_ATOMS: atom_id res chain seq x y z
N MET A 1 21.64 0.80 -35.50
CA MET A 1 20.20 1.12 -35.44
C MET A 1 19.58 0.40 -34.25
N SER A 2 19.28 1.10 -33.15
CA SER A 2 18.42 0.55 -32.09
C SER A 2 16.97 0.81 -32.49
N MET A 3 16.18 -0.26 -32.65
CA MET A 3 14.74 -0.13 -32.86
C MET A 3 14.08 0.21 -31.52
N LEU A 4 13.55 1.43 -31.41
CA LEU A 4 12.63 1.82 -30.34
C LEU A 4 11.29 1.14 -30.64
N THR A 5 10.95 0.10 -29.90
CA THR A 5 9.60 -0.46 -29.90
C THR A 5 8.67 0.54 -29.23
N ALA A 6 7.72 1.09 -29.99
CA ALA A 6 6.67 1.94 -29.44
C ALA A 6 5.78 1.10 -28.50
N ALA A 7 5.64 1.52 -27.25
CA ALA A 7 4.67 0.94 -26.32
C ALA A 7 3.25 1.06 -26.92
N PRO A 8 2.37 0.07 -26.70
CA PRO A 8 0.99 0.15 -27.20
C PRO A 8 0.33 1.44 -26.71
N ALA A 9 -0.36 2.13 -27.61
CA ALA A 9 -1.07 3.37 -27.30
C ALA A 9 -2.14 3.11 -26.22
N GLY A 10 -1.80 3.39 -24.96
CA GLY A 10 -2.68 3.17 -23.80
C GLY A 10 -1.96 2.74 -22.52
N ALA A 11 -0.82 2.03 -22.63
CA ALA A 11 -0.09 1.53 -21.46
C ALA A 11 0.99 2.52 -20.99
N ILE A 12 0.99 2.87 -19.70
CA ILE A 12 2.05 3.70 -19.12
C ILE A 12 3.35 2.91 -18.93
N THR A 13 4.49 3.59 -19.10
CA THR A 13 5.82 2.97 -18.95
C THR A 13 6.10 2.59 -17.49
N THR A 14 7.09 1.71 -17.27
CA THR A 14 7.56 1.37 -15.92
C THR A 14 8.02 2.61 -15.14
N SER A 15 8.70 3.55 -15.78
CA SER A 15 9.14 4.79 -15.14
C SER A 15 7.95 5.68 -14.73
N GLN A 16 6.90 5.75 -15.55
CA GLN A 16 5.66 6.44 -15.20
C GLN A 16 4.94 5.74 -14.02
N LYS A 17 4.88 4.40 -14.02
CA LYS A 17 4.35 3.62 -12.88
C LYS A 17 5.12 3.93 -11.59
N GLN A 18 6.45 3.88 -11.63
CA GLN A 18 7.29 4.20 -10.47
C GLN A 18 7.05 5.62 -9.95
N ALA A 19 6.93 6.62 -10.84
CA ALA A 19 6.65 7.99 -10.43
C ALA A 19 5.30 8.13 -9.68
N ILE A 20 4.25 7.49 -10.19
CA ILE A 20 2.93 7.45 -9.54
C ILE A 20 2.99 6.73 -8.18
N LEU A 21 3.70 5.60 -8.12
CA LEU A 21 3.92 4.86 -6.87
C LEU A 21 4.62 5.70 -5.81
N TYR A 22 5.66 6.47 -6.18
CA TYR A 22 6.30 7.38 -5.23
C TYR A 22 5.38 8.49 -4.73
N GLN A 23 4.48 9.01 -5.58
CA GLN A 23 3.50 10.02 -5.18
C GLN A 23 2.48 9.47 -4.18
N GLU A 24 1.91 8.28 -4.43
CA GLU A 24 0.95 7.70 -3.50
C GLU A 24 1.60 7.26 -2.19
N LEU A 25 2.83 6.72 -2.23
CA LEU A 25 3.50 6.23 -1.04
C LEU A 25 3.68 7.35 -0.01
N GLY A 26 3.91 8.58 -0.51
CA GLY A 26 3.98 9.79 0.30
C GLY A 26 2.64 10.36 0.77
N SER A 27 1.50 9.91 0.24
CA SER A 27 0.17 10.46 0.56
C SER A 27 -0.96 9.44 0.44
N ALA A 28 -1.52 9.04 1.59
CA ALA A 28 -2.72 8.20 1.65
C ALA A 28 -3.92 8.82 0.90
N SER A 29 -4.00 10.15 0.80
CA SER A 29 -5.04 10.83 0.01
C SER A 29 -4.87 10.58 -1.49
N VAL A 30 -3.64 10.58 -2.00
CA VAL A 30 -3.36 10.27 -3.41
C VAL A 30 -3.77 8.83 -3.69
N PHE A 31 -3.40 7.89 -2.81
CA PHE A 31 -3.87 6.50 -2.91
C PHE A 31 -5.41 6.40 -2.95
N ASN A 32 -6.11 7.10 -2.05
CA ASN A 32 -7.58 7.07 -2.02
C ASN A 32 -8.19 7.58 -3.34
N THR A 33 -7.64 8.66 -3.90
CA THR A 33 -8.07 9.19 -5.21
C THR A 33 -7.81 8.20 -6.34
N MET A 34 -6.65 7.53 -6.33
CA MET A 34 -6.33 6.49 -7.31
C MET A 34 -7.28 5.30 -7.18
N TYR A 35 -7.51 4.80 -5.97
CA TYR A 35 -8.39 3.67 -5.69
C TYR A 35 -9.85 3.94 -6.11
N ALA A 36 -10.33 5.18 -5.90
CA ALA A 36 -11.64 5.62 -6.37
C ALA A 36 -11.75 5.65 -7.90
N ASN A 37 -10.63 5.85 -8.60
CA ASN A 37 -10.55 5.89 -10.06
C ASN A 37 -9.79 4.69 -10.65
N ARG A 38 -9.74 3.56 -9.94
CA ARG A 38 -8.88 2.41 -10.28
C ARG A 38 -9.17 1.76 -11.63
N THR A 39 -10.37 1.95 -12.18
CA THR A 39 -10.77 1.42 -13.49
C THR A 39 -10.49 2.38 -14.64
N LYS A 40 -10.02 3.60 -14.37
CA LYS A 40 -9.72 4.63 -15.37
C LYS A 40 -8.23 4.71 -15.64
N ALA A 41 -7.85 5.05 -16.87
CA ALA A 41 -6.45 5.35 -17.19
C ALA A 41 -5.92 6.56 -16.39
N PRO A 42 -4.67 6.54 -15.91
CA PRO A 42 -3.71 5.43 -16.03
C PRO A 42 -3.82 4.40 -14.89
N ASN A 43 -4.75 4.55 -13.95
CA ASN A 43 -4.84 3.72 -12.75
C ASN A 43 -5.20 2.26 -13.04
N ASN A 44 -5.92 1.98 -14.12
CA ASN A 44 -6.27 0.62 -14.55
C ASN A 44 -5.06 -0.25 -14.92
N GLU A 45 -3.86 0.34 -15.02
CA GLU A 45 -2.60 -0.35 -15.31
C GLU A 45 -1.89 -0.91 -14.06
N PHE A 46 -2.42 -0.65 -12.85
CA PHE A 46 -1.86 -1.19 -11.60
C PHE A 46 -2.58 -2.46 -11.14
N ASP A 47 -1.87 -3.29 -10.39
CA ASP A 47 -2.46 -4.42 -9.69
C ASP A 47 -3.23 -3.92 -8.46
N TRP A 48 -4.56 -4.00 -8.52
CA TRP A 48 -5.47 -3.63 -7.43
C TRP A 48 -5.95 -4.83 -6.61
N SER A 49 -5.43 -6.03 -6.87
CA SER A 49 -5.79 -7.22 -6.10
C SER A 49 -5.32 -7.09 -4.64
N THR A 50 -6.16 -7.59 -3.73
CA THR A 50 -5.93 -7.51 -2.29
C THR A 50 -6.66 -8.67 -1.64
N ASP A 51 -6.01 -9.32 -0.67
CA ASP A 51 -6.65 -10.25 0.27
C ASP A 51 -6.86 -9.57 1.63
N LEU A 52 -6.74 -8.25 1.67
CA LEU A 52 -6.91 -7.40 2.84
C LEU A 52 -5.95 -7.86 3.95
N CYS A 53 -6.46 -8.10 5.15
CA CYS A 53 -5.63 -8.46 6.29
C CYS A 53 -5.56 -9.99 6.50
N SER A 54 -5.79 -10.82 5.46
CA SER A 54 -5.91 -12.28 5.62
C SER A 54 -4.67 -12.98 6.18
N TRP A 55 -3.49 -12.43 5.95
CA TRP A 55 -2.22 -12.95 6.50
C TRP A 55 -1.72 -12.17 7.71
N SER A 56 -2.58 -11.35 8.30
CA SER A 56 -2.23 -10.53 9.46
C SER A 56 -2.37 -11.29 10.77
N PRO A 57 -1.67 -10.87 11.83
CA PRO A 57 -1.89 -11.36 13.18
C PRO A 57 -3.35 -11.25 13.64
N ASP A 58 -3.73 -12.03 14.65
CA ASP A 58 -5.08 -12.01 15.21
C ASP A 58 -5.51 -10.62 15.68
N ASN A 59 -6.78 -10.29 15.44
CA ASN A 59 -7.39 -9.01 15.81
C ASN A 59 -8.58 -9.23 16.76
N PRO A 60 -8.33 -9.58 18.03
CA PRO A 60 -9.37 -9.94 18.98
C PRO A 60 -10.29 -8.77 19.36
N PHE A 61 -9.90 -7.53 19.05
CA PHE A 61 -10.63 -6.32 19.38
C PHE A 61 -11.46 -5.75 18.20
N GLY A 62 -11.40 -6.38 17.02
CA GLY A 62 -12.20 -6.01 15.86
C GLY A 62 -11.84 -4.66 15.23
N PHE A 63 -10.59 -4.21 15.33
CA PHE A 63 -10.15 -2.96 14.69
C PHE A 63 -10.16 -3.12 13.16
N ASN A 64 -10.85 -2.24 12.43
CA ASN A 64 -10.93 -2.38 10.98
C ASN A 64 -9.70 -1.77 10.28
N PHE A 65 -8.65 -2.57 10.07
CA PHE A 65 -7.45 -2.18 9.31
C PHE A 65 -7.54 -2.45 7.80
N SER A 66 -8.71 -2.82 7.27
CA SER A 66 -8.85 -3.23 5.86
C SER A 66 -8.36 -2.18 4.86
N SER A 67 -8.54 -0.88 5.15
CA SER A 67 -8.04 0.19 4.27
C SER A 67 -6.52 0.30 4.29
N ALA A 68 -5.88 0.12 5.45
CA ALA A 68 -4.43 0.09 5.59
C ALA A 68 -3.83 -1.13 4.88
N CYS A 69 -4.40 -2.32 5.11
CA CYS A 69 -3.95 -3.56 4.46
C CYS A 69 -4.07 -3.47 2.92
N ARG A 70 -5.17 -2.89 2.42
CA ARG A 70 -5.35 -2.68 0.98
C ARG A 70 -4.25 -1.82 0.34
N ARG A 71 -3.86 -0.71 0.99
CA ARG A 71 -2.78 0.13 0.47
C ARG A 71 -1.42 -0.58 0.56
N HIS A 72 -1.20 -1.33 1.64
CA HIS A 72 0.01 -2.14 1.80
C HIS A 72 0.15 -3.19 0.69
N ASP A 73 -0.93 -3.94 0.38
CA ASP A 73 -0.96 -4.91 -0.71
C ASP A 73 -0.67 -4.27 -2.07
N PHE A 74 -1.35 -3.15 -2.35
CA PHE A 74 -1.14 -2.39 -3.58
C PHE A 74 0.34 -2.01 -3.72
N ASN A 75 0.96 -1.52 -2.66
CA ASN A 75 2.37 -1.12 -2.67
C ASN A 75 3.29 -2.33 -2.85
N TYR A 76 3.07 -3.42 -2.12
CA TYR A 76 3.86 -4.64 -2.26
C TYR A 76 3.85 -5.17 -3.69
N ARG A 77 2.66 -5.29 -4.29
CA ARG A 77 2.50 -5.85 -5.63
C ARG A 77 3.15 -4.97 -6.69
N ASN A 78 2.84 -3.68 -6.68
CA ASN A 78 3.24 -2.77 -7.75
C ASN A 78 4.71 -2.33 -7.63
N PHE A 79 5.27 -2.18 -6.43
CA PHE A 79 6.71 -1.94 -6.30
C PHE A 79 7.54 -3.17 -6.69
N LYS A 80 7.04 -4.40 -6.46
CA LYS A 80 7.69 -5.63 -6.96
C LYS A 80 7.63 -5.71 -8.48
N ALA A 81 6.45 -5.49 -9.06
CA ALA A 81 6.26 -5.49 -10.51
C ALA A 81 7.11 -4.44 -11.25
N THR A 82 7.50 -3.37 -10.57
CA THR A 82 8.34 -2.29 -11.13
C THR A 82 9.82 -2.38 -10.71
N GLY A 83 10.23 -3.45 -10.02
CA GLY A 83 11.65 -3.73 -9.72
C GLY A 83 12.29 -2.83 -8.66
N ILE A 84 11.50 -2.05 -7.90
CA ILE A 84 12.00 -1.10 -6.89
C ILE A 84 11.57 -1.44 -5.46
N PHE A 85 11.06 -2.65 -5.24
CA PHE A 85 10.52 -3.08 -3.94
C PHE A 85 11.56 -3.08 -2.82
N THR A 86 12.71 -3.74 -2.99
CA THR A 86 13.69 -3.91 -1.90
C THR A 86 14.14 -2.59 -1.29
N ALA A 87 14.39 -1.57 -2.11
CA ALA A 87 14.79 -0.25 -1.65
C ALA A 87 13.66 0.54 -0.96
N ASN A 88 12.39 0.19 -1.21
CA ASN A 88 11.24 0.93 -0.73
C ASN A 88 10.41 0.19 0.32
N LYS A 89 10.64 -1.11 0.53
CA LYS A 89 9.94 -1.92 1.53
C LYS A 89 9.88 -1.25 2.91
N PRO A 90 10.97 -0.69 3.48
CA PRO A 90 10.87 0.00 4.77
C PRO A 90 9.90 1.18 4.77
N LYS A 91 9.84 1.94 3.67
CA LYS A 91 8.91 3.08 3.52
C LYS A 91 7.47 2.59 3.39
N ILE A 92 7.24 1.50 2.65
CA ILE A 92 5.93 0.87 2.48
C ILE A 92 5.40 0.36 3.83
N ASP A 93 6.23 -0.34 4.61
CA ASP A 93 5.84 -0.84 5.93
C ASP A 93 5.57 0.32 6.91
N THR A 94 6.36 1.39 6.86
CA THR A 94 6.10 2.60 7.65
C THR A 94 4.81 3.30 7.24
N ALA A 95 4.51 3.37 5.95
CA ALA A 95 3.26 3.93 5.44
C ALA A 95 2.05 3.13 5.95
N PHE A 96 2.12 1.81 5.93
CA PHE A 96 1.11 0.91 6.50
C PHE A 96 0.90 1.13 8.00
N TYR A 97 1.98 1.27 8.78
CA TYR A 97 1.89 1.57 10.21
C TYR A 97 1.18 2.91 10.46
N ASN A 98 1.52 3.94 9.68
CA ASN A 98 0.91 5.25 9.79
C ASN A 98 -0.59 5.23 9.43
N ASP A 99 -0.99 4.45 8.43
CA ASP A 99 -2.41 4.28 8.07
C ASP A 99 -3.20 3.62 9.19
N MET A 100 -2.65 2.55 9.80
CA MET A 100 -3.29 1.92 10.96
C MET A 100 -3.41 2.89 12.15
N LYS A 101 -2.37 3.70 12.42
CA LYS A 101 -2.44 4.72 13.46
C LYS A 101 -3.49 5.80 13.17
N ALA A 102 -3.68 6.17 11.90
CA ALA A 102 -4.73 7.10 11.50
C ALA A 102 -6.13 6.51 11.76
N ILE A 103 -6.32 5.21 11.54
CA ILE A 103 -7.56 4.49 11.90
C ILE A 103 -7.77 4.49 13.43
N CYS A 104 -6.69 4.38 14.21
CA CYS A 104 -6.76 4.40 15.67
C CYS A 104 -7.03 5.79 16.27
N ALA A 105 -6.67 6.86 15.57
CA ALA A 105 -6.66 8.23 16.10
C ALA A 105 -8.02 8.72 16.66
N PRO A 106 -9.18 8.41 16.04
CA PRO A 106 -10.49 8.86 16.52
C PRO A 106 -10.96 8.16 17.81
N TYR A 107 -10.31 7.07 18.23
CA TYR A 107 -10.71 6.36 19.45
C TYR A 107 -10.34 7.13 20.73
N GLY A 108 -11.13 6.92 21.78
CA GLY A 108 -10.77 7.33 23.14
C GLY A 108 -9.49 6.66 23.63
N VAL A 109 -8.84 7.25 24.64
CA VAL A 109 -7.46 6.93 25.05
C VAL A 109 -7.19 5.43 25.22
N VAL A 110 -8.06 4.70 25.93
CA VAL A 110 -7.90 3.27 26.21
C VAL A 110 -7.95 2.45 24.91
N LYS A 111 -9.01 2.64 24.11
CA LYS A 111 -9.20 1.92 22.85
C LYS A 111 -8.13 2.28 21.81
N ARG A 112 -7.69 3.54 21.78
CA ARG A 112 -6.58 4.00 20.93
C ARG A 112 -5.26 3.33 21.30
N THR A 113 -4.99 3.13 22.58
CA THR A 113 -3.77 2.44 23.05
C THR A 113 -3.76 0.98 22.61
N ALA A 114 -4.87 0.26 22.80
CA ALA A 114 -5.01 -1.11 22.30
C ALA A 114 -4.88 -1.19 20.76
N CYS A 115 -5.51 -0.27 20.04
CA CYS A 115 -5.43 -0.19 18.58
C CYS A 115 -4.00 0.05 18.08
N ASN A 116 -3.28 1.01 18.68
CA ASN A 116 -1.89 1.28 18.34
C ASN A 116 -0.96 0.11 18.68
N GLY A 117 -1.26 -0.63 19.76
CA GLY A 117 -0.57 -1.86 20.12
C GLY A 117 -0.71 -2.92 19.02
N LEU A 118 -1.93 -3.16 18.55
CA LEU A 118 -2.15 -4.09 17.45
C LEU A 118 -1.50 -3.62 16.13
N ALA A 119 -1.59 -2.33 15.82
CA ALA A 119 -0.93 -1.74 14.66
C ALA A 119 0.60 -1.96 14.68
N SER A 120 1.22 -1.87 15.86
CA SER A 120 2.65 -2.19 16.05
C SER A 120 2.94 -3.66 15.77
N THR A 121 2.09 -4.58 16.23
CA THR A 121 2.22 -6.02 15.95
C THR A 121 2.18 -6.30 14.44
N TYR A 122 1.21 -5.71 13.74
CA TYR A 122 1.07 -5.82 12.28
C TYR A 122 2.32 -5.29 11.55
N TYR A 123 2.79 -4.10 11.91
CA TYR A 123 4.01 -3.50 11.34
C TYR A 123 5.25 -4.40 11.56
N ASN A 124 5.43 -4.91 12.77
CA ASN A 124 6.57 -5.76 13.08
C ASN A 124 6.52 -7.10 12.33
N ALA A 125 5.33 -7.65 12.08
CA ALA A 125 5.15 -8.86 11.29
C ALA A 125 5.64 -8.66 9.84
N VAL A 126 5.13 -7.64 9.13
CA VAL A 126 5.52 -7.38 7.73
C VAL A 126 6.98 -6.95 7.61
N LYS A 127 7.52 -6.25 8.61
CA LYS A 127 8.94 -5.88 8.66
C LYS A 127 9.86 -7.11 8.69
N LYS A 128 9.50 -8.13 9.47
CA LYS A 128 10.31 -9.35 9.66
C LYS A 128 10.08 -10.41 8.57
N LEU A 129 8.84 -10.56 8.11
CA LEU A 129 8.42 -11.70 7.28
C LEU A 129 8.04 -11.32 5.85
N GLY A 130 7.77 -10.04 5.58
CA GLY A 130 7.45 -9.61 4.23
C GLY A 130 8.65 -9.78 3.30
N SER A 131 8.44 -10.40 2.15
CA SER A 131 9.38 -10.44 1.02
C SER A 131 8.80 -9.70 -0.17
#